data_AF-A0A397JLJ4-F1
#
_entry.id   AF-A0A397JLJ4-F1
#
_cell.length_a   1.000
_cell.length_b   1.000
_cell.length_c   1.000
_cell.angle_alpha   90.00
_cell.angle_beta   90.00
_cell.angle_gamma   90.00
#
_symmetry.space_group_name_H-M   'P 1'
#
loop_
_entity.id
_entity.type
_entity.pdbx_description
1 polymer ?
#
loop_
_entity_poly.entity_id
_entity_poly.type
_entity_poly.pdbx_seq_one_letter_code
_entity_poly.pdbx_strand_id
1 'polypeptide(L)'
;MNNFSTLLANVNRNNIHPPPEIEEVLNFFNSKKHIHDRNKCHAYILLRYSVAKECKRIGEFNAILIHKVVDHLWNTSTLQEKAEYVNLAQRVKSR
;
A
#
# COMPACT_ATOMS: atom_id res chain seq x y z
N MET A 1 -12.28 -0.65 -23.59
CA MET A 1 -12.46 -0.59 -22.12
C MET A 1 -11.14 -0.14 -21.51
N ASN A 2 -11.17 0.81 -20.57
CA ASN A 2 -9.95 1.32 -19.94
C ASN A 2 -9.56 0.38 -18.78
N ASN A 3 -8.48 -0.38 -18.93
CA ASN A 3 -7.99 -1.36 -17.94
C ASN A 3 -7.82 -0.74 -16.54
N PHE A 4 -7.51 0.56 -16.47
CA PHE A 4 -7.41 1.29 -15.21
C PHE A 4 -8.77 1.44 -14.49
N SER A 5 -9.83 1.86 -15.20
CA SER A 5 -11.15 2.08 -14.61
C SER A 5 -11.78 0.78 -14.10
N THR A 6 -11.60 -0.31 -14.85
CA THR A 6 -12.06 -1.64 -14.43
C THR A 6 -11.29 -2.12 -13.20
N LEU A 7 -9.96 -1.98 -13.19
CA LEU A 7 -9.16 -2.34 -12.03
C LEU A 7 -9.57 -1.55 -10.78
N LEU A 8 -9.75 -0.24 -10.92
CA LEU A 8 -10.15 0.63 -9.81
C LEU A 8 -11.51 0.23 -9.21
N ALA A 9 -12.47 -0.17 -10.05
CA ALA A 9 -13.78 -0.63 -9.59
C ALA A 9 -13.74 -1.98 -8.87
N ASN A 10 -12.76 -2.83 -9.19
CA ASN A 10 -12.61 -4.17 -8.61
C ASN A 10 -11.77 -4.20 -7.33
N VAL A 11 -10.98 -3.15 -7.07
CA VAL A 11 -10.17 -3.04 -5.87
C VAL A 11 -11.05 -2.83 -4.65
N ASN A 12 -10.98 -3.75 -3.68
CA ASN A 12 -11.75 -3.62 -2.44
C ASN A 12 -11.00 -2.75 -1.43
N ARG A 13 -11.54 -1.57 -1.14
CA ARG A 13 -10.97 -0.62 -0.17
C ARG A 13 -10.89 -1.20 1.25
N ASN A 14 -11.78 -2.12 1.63
CA ASN A 14 -11.76 -2.78 2.94
C ASN A 14 -10.58 -3.76 3.10
N ASN A 15 -9.90 -4.12 2.01
CA ASN A 15 -8.67 -4.90 2.04
C ASN A 15 -7.41 -4.02 2.03
N ILE A 16 -7.58 -2.70 1.94
CA ILE A 16 -6.51 -1.69 1.94
C ILE A 16 -6.53 -0.87 3.22
N HIS A 17 -7.72 -0.64 3.78
CA HIS A 17 -7.91 0.06 5.06
C HIS A 17 -8.63 -0.86 6.05
N PRO A 18 -8.17 -0.95 7.31
CA PRO A 18 -7.00 -0.26 7.87
C PRO A 18 -5.66 -0.80 7.31
N PRO A 19 -4.53 -0.14 7.60
CA PRO A 19 -3.21 -0.65 7.25
C PRO A 19 -2.95 -2.06 7.81
N PRO A 20 -2.03 -2.84 7.20
CA PRO A 20 -1.66 -4.16 7.70
C PRO A 20 -0.98 -4.10 9.07
N GLU A 21 -0.91 -5.25 9.73
CA GLU A 21 -0.20 -5.38 11.01
C GLU A 21 1.29 -5.08 10.87
N ILE A 22 1.88 -4.55 11.94
CA ILE A 22 3.28 -4.11 11.93
C ILE A 22 4.25 -5.26 11.67
N GLU A 23 3.98 -6.45 12.20
CA GLU A 23 4.79 -7.64 12.01
C GLU A 23 4.82 -8.08 10.55
N GLU A 24 3.68 -8.00 9.84
CA GLU A 24 3.59 -8.28 8.40
C GLU A 24 4.50 -7.33 7.61
N VAL A 25 4.43 -6.04 7.94
CA VAL A 25 5.23 -5.00 7.30
C VAL A 25 6.72 -5.17 7.58
N LEU A 26 7.11 -5.45 8.83
CA LEU A 26 8.50 -5.68 9.22
C LEU A 26 9.08 -6.90 8.48
N ASN A 27 8.33 -8.00 8.37
CA ASN A 27 8.74 -9.18 7.61
C ASN A 27 8.94 -8.85 6.12
N PHE A 28 8.05 -8.04 5.54
CA PHE A 28 8.20 -7.59 4.16
C PHE A 28 9.49 -6.79 3.94
N PHE A 29 9.79 -5.81 4.79
CA PHE A 29 11.02 -5.02 4.68
C PHE A 29 12.29 -5.85 4.92
N ASN A 30 12.27 -6.77 5.88
CA ASN A 30 13.41 -7.66 6.18
C ASN A 30 13.71 -8.63 5.02
N SER A 31 12.69 -9.12 4.31
CA SER A 31 12.88 -10.02 3.17
C SER A 31 13.44 -9.34 1.92
N LYS A 32 13.36 -8.01 1.82
CA LYS A 32 13.79 -7.24 0.65
C LYS A 32 15.18 -6.66 0.88
N LYS A 33 16.20 -7.32 0.31
CA LYS A 33 17.64 -6.95 0.37
C LYS A 33 17.97 -5.48 0.02
N HIS A 34 17.08 -4.77 -0.69
CA HIS A 34 17.25 -3.39 -1.13
C HIS A 34 16.39 -2.35 -0.38
N ILE A 35 15.50 -2.77 0.52
CA ILE A 35 14.65 -1.87 1.32
C ILE A 35 15.05 -1.93 2.80
N HIS A 36 16.36 -2.00 3.05
CA HIS A 36 16.90 -1.96 4.42
C HIS A 36 16.90 -0.57 5.03
N ASP A 37 16.68 0.47 4.23
CA ASP A 37 16.55 1.81 4.77
C ASP A 37 15.14 2.04 5.31
N ARG A 38 14.92 1.64 6.57
CA ARG A 38 13.66 1.87 7.30
C ARG A 38 13.31 3.36 7.37
N ASN A 39 14.27 4.28 7.21
CA ASN A 39 13.98 5.71 7.12
C ASN A 39 13.16 6.05 5.87
N LYS A 40 13.23 5.22 4.82
CA LYS A 40 12.41 5.33 3.60
C LYS A 40 11.01 4.72 3.74
N CYS A 41 10.68 4.09 4.86
CA CYS A 41 9.32 3.64 5.15
C CYS A 41 8.42 4.86 5.42
N HIS A 42 7.61 5.25 4.44
CA HIS A 42 6.65 6.35 4.54
C HIS A 42 5.23 5.80 4.34
N ALA A 43 4.23 6.52 4.85
CA ALA A 43 2.81 6.16 4.73
C ALA A 43 2.40 5.74 3.31
N TYR A 44 2.88 6.47 2.30
CA TYR A 44 2.62 6.15 0.89
C TYR A 44 3.19 4.78 0.45
N ILE A 45 4.37 4.39 0.93
CA ILE A 45 4.97 3.08 0.62
C ILE A 45 4.17 1.95 1.25
N LEU A 46 3.64 2.16 2.46
CA LEU A 46 2.77 1.19 3.13
C LEU A 46 1.42 1.06 2.42
N LEU A 47 0.81 2.17 1.99
CA LEU A 47 -0.39 2.10 1.16
C LEU A 47 -0.11 1.34 -0.15
N ARG A 48 1.02 1.65 -0.80
CA ARG A 48 1.45 0.95 -2.02
C ARG A 48 1.56 -0.56 -1.81
N TYR A 49 2.06 -0.99 -0.65
CA TYR A 49 2.11 -2.41 -0.29
C TYR A 49 0.71 -3.02 -0.24
N SER A 50 -0.23 -2.42 0.50
CA SER A 50 -1.60 -2.94 0.65
C SER A 50 -2.35 -2.96 -0.68
N VAL A 51 -2.26 -1.90 -1.47
CA VAL A 51 -2.88 -1.83 -2.81
C VAL A 51 -2.30 -2.90 -3.74
N ALA A 52 -0.98 -3.08 -3.73
CA ALA A 52 -0.34 -4.11 -4.55
C ALA A 52 -0.74 -5.53 -4.09
N LYS A 53 -0.92 -5.76 -2.79
CA LYS A 53 -1.44 -7.02 -2.23
C LYS A 53 -2.86 -7.29 -2.73
N GLU A 54 -3.73 -6.29 -2.68
CA GLU A 54 -5.12 -6.41 -3.17
C GLU A 54 -5.18 -6.60 -4.69
N CYS A 55 -4.42 -5.84 -5.48
CA CYS A 55 -4.38 -5.99 -6.94
C CYS A 55 -3.94 -7.42 -7.33
N LYS A 56 -2.92 -7.96 -6.66
CA LYS A 56 -2.47 -9.34 -6.90
C LYS A 56 -3.52 -10.38 -6.51
N ARG A 57 -4.27 -10.15 -5.44
CA ARG A 57 -5.37 -11.03 -5.00
C ARG A 57 -6.44 -11.17 -6.10
N ILE A 58 -6.72 -10.10 -6.84
CA ILE A 58 -7.68 -10.09 -7.96
C ILE A 58 -7.04 -10.41 -9.32
N GLY A 59 -5.77 -10.85 -9.34
CA GLY A 59 -5.07 -11.31 -10.54
C GLY A 59 -4.40 -10.23 -11.38
N GLU A 60 -4.25 -9.01 -10.87
CA GLU A 60 -3.54 -7.92 -11.55
C GLU A 60 -2.08 -7.83 -11.09
N PHE A 61 -1.15 -7.82 -12.06
CA PHE A 61 0.29 -7.84 -11.84
C PHE A 61 1.03 -6.71 -12.59
N ASN A 62 0.34 -5.96 -13.44
CA ASN A 62 0.90 -4.86 -14.20
C ASN A 62 1.30 -3.70 -13.27
N ALA A 63 2.61 -3.55 -13.07
CA ALA A 63 3.18 -2.56 -12.16
C ALA A 63 2.77 -1.11 -12.50
N ILE A 64 2.55 -0.79 -13.78
CA ILE A 64 2.14 0.55 -14.22
C ILE A 64 0.68 0.81 -13.81
N LEU A 65 -0.21 -0.16 -14.00
CA LEU A 65 -1.61 -0.03 -13.58
C LEU A 65 -1.74 0.03 -12.06
N ILE A 66 -1.03 -0.82 -11.34
CA ILE A 66 -0.99 -0.81 -9.88
C ILE A 66 -0.52 0.55 -9.37
N HIS A 67 0.54 1.11 -9.96
CA HIS A 67 1.03 2.44 -9.54
C HIS A 67 -0.01 3.54 -9.75
N LYS A 68 -0.71 3.54 -10.89
CA LYS A 68 -1.82 4.49 -11.13
C LYS A 68 -2.95 4.34 -10.11
N VAL A 69 -3.29 3.11 -9.71
CA VAL A 69 -4.30 2.85 -8.67
C VAL A 69 -3.84 3.37 -7.32
N VAL A 70 -2.57 3.15 -6.95
CA VAL A 70 -1.98 3.67 -5.72
C VAL A 70 -2.09 5.19 -5.67
N ASP A 71 -1.71 5.89 -6.74
CA ASP A 71 -1.77 7.35 -6.80
C ASP A 71 -3.21 7.86 -6.69
N HIS A 72 -4.14 7.23 -7.41
CA HIS A 72 -5.55 7.57 -7.33
C HIS A 72 -6.11 7.37 -5.91
N LEU A 73 -5.83 6.23 -5.29
CA LEU A 73 -6.29 5.93 -3.94
C LEU A 73 -5.66 6.86 -2.90
N TRP A 74 -4.35 7.12 -2.98
CA TRP A 74 -3.69 8.07 -2.08
C TRP A 74 -4.31 9.47 -2.18
N ASN A 75 -4.61 9.95 -3.39
CA ASN A 75 -5.20 11.28 -3.58
C ASN A 75 -6.67 11.35 -3.12
N THR A 76 -7.39 10.23 -3.17
CA THR A 76 -8.81 10.14 -2.74
C THR A 76 -8.98 9.66 -1.30
N SER A 77 -7.92 9.21 -0.62
CA SER A 77 -7.96 8.83 0.79
C SER A 77 -8.25 10.01 1.71
N THR A 78 -9.09 9.73 2.70
CA THR A 78 -9.42 10.66 3.78
C THR A 78 -8.20 10.94 4.66
N LEU A 79 -8.27 12.04 5.42
CA LEU A 79 -7.22 12.39 6.38
C LEU A 79 -7.01 11.29 7.44
N GLN A 80 -8.09 10.66 7.89
CA GLN A 80 -8.05 9.56 8.87
C GLN A 80 -7.29 8.35 8.33
N GLU A 81 -7.64 7.90 7.13
CA GLU A 81 -6.96 6.77 6.49
C GLU A 81 -5.47 7.05 6.25
N LYS A 82 -5.13 8.28 5.86
CA LYS A 82 -3.71 8.69 5.74
C LYS A 82 -3.02 8.69 7.10
N ALA A 83 -3.68 9.16 8.16
CA ALA A 83 -3.14 9.21 9.50
C ALA A 83 -2.82 7.81 10.05
N GLU A 84 -3.64 6.80 9.76
CA GLU A 84 -3.37 5.41 10.14
C GLU A 84 -2.09 4.88 9.49
N TYR A 85 -1.91 5.15 8.20
CA TYR A 85 -0.67 4.77 7.50
C TYR A 85 0.56 5.55 8.01
N VAL A 86 0.39 6.82 8.38
CA VAL A 86 1.46 7.61 9.01
C VAL A 86 1.83 7.04 10.38
N ASN A 87 0.85 6.67 11.21
CA ASN A 87 1.06 6.06 12.51
C ASN A 87 1.81 4.72 12.37
N LEU A 88 1.39 3.86 11.43
CA LEU A 88 2.09 2.62 11.15
C LEU A 88 3.54 2.87 10.71
N ALA A 89 3.77 3.82 9.80
CA ALA A 89 5.12 4.18 9.36
C ALA A 89 6.00 4.64 10.52
N GLN A 90 5.47 5.44 11.45
CA GLN A 90 6.19 5.86 12.66
C GLN A 90 6.53 4.67 13.54
N ARG A 91 5.58 3.78 13.81
CA ARG A 91 5.82 2.56 14.61
C ARG A 91 6.87 1.65 13.99
N VAL A 92 6.89 1.53 12.66
CA VAL A 92 7.92 0.76 11.93
C VAL A 92 9.30 1.41 12.05
N LYS A 93 9.40 2.75 12.03
CA LYS A 93 10.67 3.46 12.22
C LYS A 93 11.22 3.36 13.64
N SER A 94 10.35 3.24 14.64
CA SER A 94 10.73 3.12 16.05
C SER A 94 11.14 1.70 16.48
N ARG A 95 11.18 0.73 15.55
CA ARG A 95 11.58 -0.67 15.77
C ARG A 95 12.88 -0.97 15.03
#